data_AF-A0A4D6GZ39-F1
#
_entry.id   AF-A0A4D6GZ39-F1
#
_cell.length_a   1.000
_cell.length_b   1.000
_cell.length_c   1.000
_cell.angle_alpha   90.00
_cell.angle_beta   90.00
_cell.angle_gamma   90.00
#
_symmetry.space_group_name_H-M   'P 1'
#
loop_
_entity.id
_entity.type
_entity.pdbx_description
1 polymer ?
#
loop_
_entity_poly.entity_id
_entity_poly.type
_entity_poly.pdbx_seq_one_letter_code
_entity_poly.pdbx_strand_id
1 'polypeptide(L)'
;MTLQPWLYTLVVVVGGFHVLAVLYAYWSKQSSDGGVEPADSTKKSVQTKEVDCPECGTTNEREYRYCANCVSELPGGGNIGRMPTAPVGRQIL
;
A
#
# COMPACT_ATOMS: atom_id res chain seq x y z
N MET A 1 41.04 -0.70 -25.31
CA MET A 1 39.70 -0.08 -25.34
C MET A 1 39.41 0.51 -23.96
N THR A 2 39.88 1.72 -23.69
CA THR A 2 39.49 2.44 -22.47
C THR A 2 38.16 3.11 -22.75
N LEU A 3 37.11 2.72 -22.01
CA LEU A 3 35.84 3.44 -22.05
C LEU A 3 36.09 4.90 -21.67
N GLN A 4 35.44 5.83 -22.38
CA GLN A 4 35.74 7.24 -22.23
C GLN A 4 35.40 7.71 -20.80
N PRO A 5 36.31 8.42 -20.11
CA PRO A 5 36.14 8.77 -18.68
C PRO A 5 34.88 9.60 -18.39
N TRP A 6 34.43 10.40 -19.36
CA TRP A 6 33.20 11.20 -19.25
C TRP A 6 31.92 10.35 -19.20
N LEU A 7 31.94 9.14 -19.75
CA LEU A 7 30.79 8.23 -19.67
C LEU A 7 30.58 7.78 -18.22
N TYR A 8 31.66 7.46 -17.52
CA TYR A 8 31.57 7.06 -16.11
C TYR A 8 31.07 8.19 -15.23
N THR A 9 31.50 9.44 -15.48
CA THR A 9 30.98 10.58 -14.73
C THR A 9 29.47 10.75 -14.95
N LEU A 10 28.99 10.55 -16.18
CA LEU A 10 27.57 10.63 -16.51
C LEU A 10 26.79 9.53 -15.78
N VAL A 11 27.26 8.28 -15.83
CA VAL A 11 26.62 7.14 -15.17
C VAL A 11 26.54 7.33 -13.66
N VAL A 12 27.62 7.81 -13.02
CA VAL A 12 27.64 8.06 -11.57
C VAL A 12 26.67 9.19 -11.19
N VAL A 13 26.60 10.27 -11.96
CA VAL A 13 25.67 11.38 -11.70
C VAL A 13 24.22 10.93 -11.84
N VAL A 14 23.88 10.22 -12.91
CA VAL A 14 22.52 9.72 -13.14
C VAL A 14 22.13 8.69 -12.07
N GLY A 15 23.01 7.72 -11.80
CA GLY A 15 22.79 6.74 -10.74
C GLY A 15 22.63 7.39 -9.37
N GLY A 16 23.49 8.36 -9.04
CA GLY A 16 23.41 9.13 -7.80
C GLY A 16 22.11 9.91 -7.67
N PHE A 17 21.64 10.55 -8.75
CA PHE A 17 20.37 11.25 -8.77
C PHE A 17 19.18 10.31 -8.54
N HIS A 18 19.18 9.13 -9.16
CA HIS A 18 18.13 8.13 -8.92
C HIS A 18 18.13 7.63 -7.47
N VAL A 19 19.31 7.35 -6.91
CA VAL A 19 19.44 6.95 -5.49
C VAL A 19 18.95 8.07 -4.57
N LEU A 20 19.33 9.32 -4.83
CA LEU A 20 18.88 10.47 -4.06
C LEU A 20 17.35 10.65 -4.14
N ALA A 21 16.76 10.51 -5.33
CA ALA A 21 15.31 10.60 -5.52
C ALA A 21 14.55 9.50 -4.77
N VAL A 22 15.07 8.27 -4.78
CA VAL A 22 14.49 7.14 -4.03
C VAL A 22 14.62 7.38 -2.52
N LEU A 23 15.78 7.80 -2.05
CA LEU A 23 15.99 8.15 -0.63
C LEU A 23 15.09 9.29 -0.19
N TYR A 24 14.94 10.33 -1.03
CA TYR A 24 14.05 11.45 -0.75
C TYR A 24 12.59 10.99 -0.65
N ALA A 25 12.11 10.16 -1.58
CA ALA A 25 10.76 9.61 -1.54
C ALA A 25 10.53 8.70 -0.31
N TYR A 26 11.55 7.94 0.08
CA TYR A 26 11.51 7.11 1.27
C TYR A 26 11.44 7.97 2.54
N TRP A 27 12.28 9.00 2.64
CA TRP A 27 12.32 9.91 3.78
C TRP A 27 11.05 10.76 3.88
N SER A 28 10.50 11.23 2.75
CA SER A 28 9.26 12.01 2.75
C SER A 28 8.06 11.22 3.29
N LYS A 29 8.05 9.89 3.08
CA LYS A 29 7.04 9.02 3.69
C LYS A 29 7.26 8.89 5.21
N GLN A 30 8.50 8.85 5.65
CA GLN A 30 8.84 8.72 7.08
C GLN A 30 8.62 10.01 7.88
N SER A 31 8.82 11.19 7.28
CA SER A 31 8.57 12.48 7.94
C SER A 31 7.08 12.78 8.22
N SER A 32 6.16 11.94 7.75
CA SER A 32 4.75 12.00 8.18
C SER A 32 4.49 11.25 9.49
N ASP A 33 5.49 10.62 10.11
CA ASP A 33 5.31 9.77 11.30
C ASP A 33 6.27 10.04 12.48
N GLY A 34 6.71 11.30 12.67
CA GLY A 34 7.31 11.73 13.94
C GLY A 34 7.99 13.10 13.86
N GLY A 35 7.69 14.11 14.66
CA GLY A 35 6.77 14.23 15.80
C GLY A 35 7.19 15.44 16.64
N VAL A 36 6.22 16.24 17.10
CA VAL A 36 6.27 16.98 18.37
C VAL A 36 4.84 17.05 18.89
N GLU A 37 4.53 16.24 19.91
CA GLU A 37 3.38 16.49 20.79
C GLU A 37 3.61 17.80 21.56
N PRO A 38 2.56 18.60 21.70
CA PRO A 38 2.03 18.73 23.05
C PRO A 38 0.53 18.45 23.06
N ALA A 39 0.18 17.36 23.75
CA ALA A 39 -1.07 17.14 24.50
C ALA A 39 -2.32 17.85 23.96
N ASP A 40 -3.09 17.17 23.12
CA ASP A 40 -4.54 17.06 23.35
C ASP A 40 -5.13 15.83 22.67
N SER A 41 -6.01 15.18 23.42
CA SER A 41 -6.59 13.88 23.14
C SER A 41 -7.45 13.90 21.88
N THR A 42 -7.07 13.11 20.87
CA THR A 42 -8.05 12.51 19.96
C THR A 42 -7.55 11.13 19.55
N LYS A 43 -8.15 10.09 20.14
CA LYS A 43 -8.15 8.72 19.61
C LYS A 43 -8.60 8.74 18.15
N LYS A 44 -7.66 8.88 17.22
CA LYS A 44 -7.91 8.54 15.82
C LYS A 44 -7.60 7.05 15.72
N SER A 45 -8.66 6.24 15.81
CA SER A 45 -8.58 4.81 15.50
C SER A 45 -7.79 4.65 14.20
N VAL A 46 -6.62 4.04 14.31
CA VAL A 46 -5.92 3.43 13.19
C VAL A 46 -6.90 2.43 12.62
N GLN A 47 -7.69 2.86 11.63
CA GLN A 47 -8.44 1.95 10.79
C GLN A 47 -7.36 1.12 10.11
N THR A 48 -7.16 -0.10 10.61
CA THR A 48 -6.17 -1.06 10.16
C THR A 48 -6.37 -1.26 8.66
N LYS A 49 -5.58 -0.55 7.84
CA LYS A 49 -5.62 -0.65 6.39
C LYS A 49 -5.02 -1.96 5.89
N GLU A 50 -4.54 -2.80 6.80
CA GLU A 50 -3.85 -4.04 6.53
C GLU A 50 -4.67 -5.25 7.00
N VAL A 51 -4.47 -6.37 6.33
CA VAL A 51 -5.04 -7.68 6.61
C VAL A 51 -3.98 -8.74 6.37
N ASP A 52 -3.80 -9.62 7.34
CA ASP A 52 -2.90 -10.76 7.18
C ASP A 52 -3.59 -11.89 6.43
N CYS A 53 -2.87 -12.47 5.48
CA CYS A 53 -3.34 -13.63 4.75
C CYS A 53 -3.40 -14.85 5.69
N PRO A 54 -4.56 -15.53 5.82
CA PRO A 54 -4.67 -16.71 6.67
C PRO A 54 -3.93 -17.93 6.12
N GLU A 55 -3.63 -17.94 4.81
CA GLU A 55 -2.95 -19.07 4.16
C GLU A 55 -1.43 -19.00 4.26
N CYS A 56 -0.84 -17.81 4.15
CA CYS A 56 0.62 -17.65 4.12
C CYS A 56 1.20 -16.62 5.10
N GLY A 57 0.36 -15.94 5.87
CA GLY A 57 0.77 -14.95 6.87
C GLY A 57 1.30 -13.63 6.29
N THR A 58 1.27 -13.44 4.96
CA THR A 58 1.68 -12.17 4.34
C THR A 58 0.70 -11.06 4.66
N THR A 59 1.21 -9.92 5.14
CA THR A 59 0.42 -8.70 5.34
C THR A 59 0.11 -8.03 4.00
N ASN A 60 -1.17 -7.79 3.74
CA ASN A 60 -1.69 -7.15 2.53
C ASN A 60 -2.55 -5.94 2.90
N GLU A 61 -2.76 -5.00 1.98
CA GLU A 61 -3.75 -3.93 2.20
C GLU A 61 -5.19 -4.49 2.08
N ARG A 62 -6.14 -3.96 2.86
CA ARG A 62 -7.54 -4.41 2.88
C ARG A 62 -8.27 -4.23 1.54
N GLU A 63 -7.76 -3.37 0.67
CA GLU A 63 -8.31 -3.16 -0.68
C GLU A 63 -7.95 -4.29 -1.65
N TYR A 64 -6.94 -5.12 -1.32
CA TYR A 64 -6.61 -6.28 -2.14
C TYR A 64 -7.67 -7.38 -2.01
N ARG A 65 -8.12 -7.88 -3.16
CA ARG A 65 -8.99 -9.05 -3.24
C ARG A 65 -8.24 -10.37 -3.01
N TYR A 66 -6.99 -10.42 -3.42
CA TYR A 66 -6.13 -11.61 -3.37
C TYR A 66 -4.80 -11.28 -2.69
N CYS A 67 -4.21 -12.26 -2.02
CA CYS A 67 -2.90 -12.14 -1.41
C CYS A 67 -1.81 -11.94 -2.47
N ALA A 68 -0.95 -10.94 -2.30
CA ALA A 68 0.16 -10.64 -3.22
C ALA A 68 1.24 -11.75 -3.26
N ASN A 69 1.27 -12.64 -2.27
CA ASN A 69 2.26 -13.71 -2.17
C ASN A 69 1.72 -15.07 -2.63
N CYS A 70 0.60 -15.53 -2.07
CA CYS A 70 0.05 -16.86 -2.36
C CYS A 70 -1.21 -16.87 -3.23
N VAL A 71 -1.73 -15.69 -3.60
CA VAL A 71 -2.92 -15.53 -4.46
C VAL A 71 -4.24 -16.05 -3.84
N SER A 72 -4.24 -16.41 -2.56
CA SER A 72 -5.48 -16.77 -1.86
C SER A 72 -6.40 -15.56 -1.69
N GLU A 73 -7.72 -15.77 -1.64
CA GLU A 73 -8.68 -14.69 -1.38
C GLU A 73 -8.50 -14.11 0.03
N LEU A 74 -8.55 -12.79 0.14
CA LEU A 74 -8.41 -12.09 1.43
C LEU A 74 -9.79 -11.78 2.05
N PRO A 75 -9.93 -11.90 3.38
CA PRO A 75 -11.16 -11.56 4.09
C PRO A 75 -11.34 -10.03 4.15
N GLY A 76 -11.83 -9.44 3.06
CA GLY A 76 -12.06 -8.00 2.95
C GLY A 76 -12.40 -7.51 1.55
N GLY A 77 -11.84 -8.14 0.50
CA GLY A 77 -11.96 -7.66 -0.89
C GLY A 77 -13.28 -7.96 -1.61
N GLY A 78 -14.35 -8.27 -0.85
CA GLY A 78 -15.60 -8.81 -1.40
C GLY A 78 -16.90 -8.14 -0.93
N ASN A 79 -16.89 -7.24 0.07
CA ASN A 79 -18.14 -6.74 0.68
C ASN A 79 -18.25 -5.20 0.73
N ILE A 80 -17.75 -4.49 -0.29
CA ILE A 80 -18.16 -3.11 -0.55
C ILE A 80 -19.20 -3.15 -1.67
N GLY A 81 -20.49 -3.23 -1.30
CA GLY A 81 -21.58 -2.84 -2.20
C GLY A 81 -22.21 -3.93 -3.08
N ARG A 82 -22.68 -5.03 -2.49
CA ARG A 82 -23.87 -5.70 -3.04
C ARG A 82 -24.88 -5.94 -1.93
N MET A 83 -25.65 -4.90 -1.62
CA MET A 83 -26.96 -5.08 -1.01
C MET A 83 -27.79 -5.89 -2.02
N PRO A 84 -28.24 -7.12 -1.71
CA PRO A 84 -29.27 -7.75 -2.50
C PRO A 84 -30.53 -6.94 -2.22
N THR A 85 -30.82 -5.97 -3.07
CA THR A 85 -32.16 -5.37 -3.10
C THR A 85 -33.10 -6.44 -3.63
N ALA A 86 -33.57 -7.30 -2.73
CA ALA A 86 -34.74 -8.11 -2.97
C ALA A 86 -35.96 -7.19 -2.86
N PRO A 87 -36.81 -7.10 -3.89
CA PRO A 87 -38.23 -7.04 -3.66
C PRO A 87 -38.77 -8.47 -3.74
N VAL A 88 -39.21 -8.98 -2.60
CA VAL A 88 -40.23 -10.03 -2.53
C VAL A 88 -41.44 -9.51 -3.33
N GLY A 89 -41.75 -10.16 -4.45
CA GLY A 89 -42.73 -9.69 -5.42
C GLY A 89 -43.59 -10.80 -6.00
N ARG A 90 -44.46 -11.36 -5.15
CA ARG A 90 -45.81 -11.89 -5.42
C ARG A 90 -45.97 -12.97 -6.51
N GLN A 91 -46.14 -14.22 -6.05
CA GLN A 91 -46.87 -15.27 -6.77
C GLN A 91 -48.25 -14.76 -7.20
N ILE A 92 -48.58 -14.92 -8.48
CA ILE A 92 -49.95 -14.85 -8.97
C ILE A 92 -50.14 -16.07 -9.88
N LEU A 93 -51.00 -16.98 -9.39
CA LEU A 93 -51.76 -18.04 -10.04
C LEU A 93 -51.20 -18.72 -11.30
#